data_AF-A0A7Y8CB17-F1
#
_entry.id   AF-A0A7Y8CB17-F1
#
_cell.length_a   1.000
_cell.length_b   1.000
_cell.length_c   1.000
_cell.angle_alpha   90.00
_cell.angle_beta   90.00
_cell.angle_gamma   90.00
#
_symmetry.space_group_name_H-M   'P 1'
#
loop_
_entity.id
_entity.type
_entity.pdbx_description
1 polymer ?
#
loop_
_entity_poly.entity_id
_entity_poly.type
_entity_poly.pdbx_seq_one_letter_code
_entity_poly.pdbx_strand_id
1 'polypeptide(L)'
;MKFDKAYCVSLDEKLTIYDVRDLNFDETVAFDSARECFQCPNDACRTAFDSTNQLTTYNATNVRFKRTPHFRNMPSTRHLADCPYLSPETAPGVLDPDHPQDEIEGEQNFPVELLLTRRVYTRKAPAGNDTRLPATAPDVVLPPAESSADNAPRTVPNRTSVFAHPVECFVSNFANRELLKRMPLTIGEQSLNYQAFFKKVEYCQDRKGLIYWGRIKEIKDYGSSFSIVFDKPVWADKKRCSVNVYLSKGLIENYRQRTAFLAEIKSVIDQADDLYCFFYGVTPELKQVPSKKNPEQTFSVFSCEIENLDHFLIRQAPGLDAG
;
A
#
# COMPACT_ATOMS: atom_id res chain seq x y z
N MET A 1 20.34 4.25 -5.42
CA MET A 1 19.76 4.42 -4.07
C MET A 1 18.24 4.40 -4.18
N LYS A 2 17.61 3.49 -3.43
CA LYS A 2 16.15 3.36 -3.34
C LYS A 2 15.72 4.01 -2.04
N PHE A 3 14.69 4.86 -2.06
CA PHE A 3 14.10 5.45 -0.86
C PHE A 3 12.63 5.05 -0.79
N ASP A 4 12.17 4.76 0.41
CA ASP A 4 10.77 4.47 0.72
C ASP A 4 9.94 5.75 0.85
N LYS A 5 10.60 6.83 1.31
CA LYS A 5 10.01 8.14 1.55
C LYS A 5 10.67 9.24 0.74
N ALA A 6 9.89 10.28 0.44
CA ALA A 6 10.35 11.55 -0.05
C ALA A 6 9.51 12.69 0.54
N TYR A 7 10.09 13.86 0.68
CA TYR A 7 9.34 15.07 1.00
C TYR A 7 8.68 15.61 -0.28
N CYS A 8 7.37 15.79 -0.27
CA CYS A 8 6.61 16.37 -1.36
C CYS A 8 6.40 17.87 -1.11
N VAL A 9 6.98 18.71 -1.97
CA VAL A 9 7.00 20.17 -1.78
C VAL A 9 5.60 20.78 -1.76
N SER A 10 4.70 20.32 -2.65
CA SER A 10 3.36 20.87 -2.79
C SER A 10 2.41 20.51 -1.66
N LEU A 11 2.68 19.41 -0.94
CA LEU A 11 1.90 18.95 0.20
C LEU A 11 2.56 19.31 1.54
N ASP A 12 3.81 19.78 1.52
CA ASP A 12 4.62 20.04 2.72
C ASP A 12 4.73 18.82 3.65
N GLU A 13 4.80 17.62 3.06
CA GLU A 13 4.62 16.36 3.78
C GLU A 13 5.65 15.32 3.33
N LYS A 14 6.05 14.46 4.27
CA LYS A 14 6.88 13.27 3.96
C LYS A 14 5.95 12.14 3.57
N LEU A 15 6.01 11.73 2.31
CA LEU A 15 5.18 10.69 1.73
C LEU A 15 5.98 9.42 1.54
N THR A 16 5.37 8.27 1.81
CA THR A 16 5.87 7.00 1.26
C THR A 16 5.57 6.92 -0.23
N ILE A 17 6.26 6.03 -0.94
CA ILE A 17 5.92 5.76 -2.34
C ILE A 17 4.50 5.19 -2.50
N TYR A 18 3.99 4.51 -1.47
CA TYR A 18 2.62 4.01 -1.43
C TYR A 18 1.61 5.14 -1.30
N ASP A 19 1.90 6.17 -0.50
CA ASP A 19 1.07 7.39 -0.45
C ASP A 19 1.04 8.11 -1.79
N VAL A 20 2.19 8.21 -2.47
CA VAL A 20 2.27 8.82 -3.81
C VAL A 20 1.44 8.05 -4.82
N ARG A 21 1.52 6.71 -4.81
CA ARG A 21 0.68 5.87 -5.68
C ARG A 21 -0.80 6.05 -5.38
N ASP A 22 -1.16 6.01 -4.10
CA ASP A 22 -2.53 6.19 -3.66
C ASP A 22 -3.12 7.51 -4.16
N LEU A 23 -2.38 8.61 -4.01
CA LEU A 23 -2.75 9.93 -4.51
C LEU A 23 -2.79 9.99 -6.04
N ASN A 24 -1.85 9.35 -6.73
CA ASN A 24 -1.75 9.40 -8.19
C ASN A 24 -2.90 8.68 -8.91
N PHE A 25 -3.50 7.68 -8.26
CA PHE A 25 -4.66 6.95 -8.82
C PHE A 25 -6.00 7.42 -8.26
N ASP A 26 -5.98 8.36 -7.31
CA ASP A 26 -7.19 8.89 -6.71
C ASP A 26 -7.79 10.00 -7.58
N GLU A 27 -8.96 9.70 -8.15
CA GLU A 27 -9.71 10.56 -9.06
C GLU A 27 -10.43 11.71 -8.34
N THR A 28 -10.48 11.69 -7.01
CA THR A 28 -11.10 12.73 -6.18
C THR A 28 -10.13 13.85 -5.79
N VAL A 29 -8.83 13.68 -6.08
CA VAL A 29 -7.79 14.67 -5.80
C VAL A 29 -7.01 15.00 -7.06
N ALA A 30 -6.69 16.28 -7.25
CA ALA A 30 -5.79 16.68 -8.33
C ALA A 30 -4.35 16.42 -7.87
N PHE A 31 -3.79 15.24 -8.14
CA PHE A 31 -2.39 14.90 -7.85
C PHE A 31 -1.79 14.11 -9.01
N ASP A 32 -0.63 14.54 -9.49
CA ASP A 32 0.10 13.88 -10.59
C ASP A 32 1.57 13.80 -10.21
N SER A 33 2.02 12.61 -9.82
CA SER A 33 3.38 12.38 -9.35
C SER A 33 4.47 12.71 -10.38
N ALA A 34 4.14 12.81 -11.67
CA ALA A 34 5.10 13.25 -12.69
C ALA A 34 5.31 14.77 -12.70
N ARG A 35 4.38 15.53 -12.12
CA ARG A 35 4.42 17.01 -12.02
C ARG A 35 4.77 17.50 -10.62
N GLU A 36 4.72 16.62 -9.62
CA GLU A 36 5.10 16.96 -8.26
C GLU A 36 6.63 16.99 -8.07
N CYS A 37 7.07 17.82 -7.11
CA CYS A 37 8.48 17.93 -6.75
C CYS A 37 8.75 17.14 -5.46
N PHE A 38 9.64 16.15 -5.55
CA PHE A 38 10.06 15.33 -4.43
C PHE A 38 11.49 15.65 -4.04
N GLN A 39 11.78 15.74 -2.74
CA GLN A 39 13.12 15.99 -2.20
C GLN A 39 13.48 14.97 -1.12
N CYS A 40 14.73 14.97 -0.68
CA CYS A 40 15.21 14.14 0.41
C CYS A 40 14.34 14.30 1.68
N PRO A 41 13.93 13.21 2.35
CA PRO A 41 13.16 13.31 3.59
C PRO A 41 13.93 13.92 4.77
N ASN A 42 15.27 13.97 4.69
CA ASN A 42 16.10 14.61 5.69
C ASN A 42 15.98 16.13 5.59
N ASP A 43 15.57 16.78 6.69
CA ASP A 43 15.32 18.21 6.74
C ASP A 43 16.61 19.00 6.52
N ALA A 44 17.74 18.53 7.07
CA ALA A 44 19.05 19.16 6.87
C ALA A 44 19.46 19.20 5.38
N CYS A 45 19.19 18.12 4.63
CA CYS A 45 19.41 18.11 3.17
C CYS A 45 18.53 19.13 2.44
N ARG A 46 17.27 19.29 2.87
CA ARG A 46 16.35 20.27 2.24
C ARG A 46 16.67 21.72 2.61
N THR A 47 17.28 21.96 3.76
CA THR A 47 17.77 23.30 4.13
C THR A 47 19.07 23.63 3.39
N ALA A 48 19.95 22.65 3.18
CA ALA A 48 21.24 22.86 2.54
C ALA A 48 21.17 23.01 1.01
N PHE A 49 20.17 22.41 0.37
CA PHE A 49 20.01 22.43 -1.09
C PHE A 49 18.63 22.95 -1.48
N ASP A 50 18.56 23.71 -2.58
CA ASP A 50 17.32 24.31 -3.06
C ASP A 50 16.30 23.28 -3.61
N SER A 51 15.13 23.78 -4.03
CA SER A 51 14.02 22.98 -4.56
C SER A 51 14.31 22.23 -5.87
N THR A 52 15.45 22.50 -6.52
CA THR A 52 15.91 21.75 -7.71
C THR A 52 16.63 20.46 -7.35
N ASN A 53 17.01 20.29 -6.07
CA ASN A 53 17.62 19.08 -5.54
C ASN A 53 16.58 17.96 -5.33
N GLN A 54 16.15 17.37 -6.44
CA GLN A 54 14.96 16.52 -6.47
C GLN A 54 15.28 15.02 -6.53
N LEU A 55 14.32 14.23 -6.06
CA LEU A 55 14.20 12.80 -6.29
C LEU A 55 13.19 12.56 -7.42
N THR A 56 13.27 11.41 -8.06
CA THR A 56 12.25 10.94 -9.01
C THR A 56 11.61 9.66 -8.50
N THR A 57 10.44 9.31 -9.02
CA THR A 57 9.73 8.07 -8.69
C THR A 57 10.06 6.96 -9.68
N TYR A 58 9.94 5.72 -9.22
CA TYR A 58 9.97 4.52 -10.05
C TYR A 58 8.68 3.73 -9.81
N ASN A 59 7.99 3.35 -10.88
CA ASN A 59 6.70 2.65 -10.84
C ASN A 59 5.59 3.35 -10.04
N ALA A 60 5.65 4.66 -9.76
CA ALA A 60 4.56 5.36 -9.05
C ALA A 60 3.26 5.46 -9.89
N THR A 61 3.36 5.50 -11.21
CA THR A 61 2.21 5.63 -12.13
C THR A 61 1.80 4.32 -12.79
N ASN A 62 2.56 3.24 -12.59
CA ASN A 62 2.28 1.94 -13.18
C ASN A 62 1.21 1.22 -12.36
N VAL A 63 0.01 1.05 -12.91
CA VAL A 63 -1.10 0.36 -12.23
C VAL A 63 -0.64 -0.98 -11.69
N ARG A 64 0.01 -1.79 -12.54
CA ARG A 64 0.71 -3.02 -12.17
C ARG A 64 2.21 -2.84 -12.25
N PHE A 65 2.93 -3.35 -11.27
CA PHE A 65 4.39 -3.32 -11.24
C PHE A 65 4.95 -4.69 -10.84
N LYS A 66 6.07 -5.10 -11.43
CA LYS A 66 6.80 -6.30 -10.99
C LYS A 66 7.74 -5.98 -9.84
N ARG A 67 8.50 -4.88 -9.99
CA ARG A 67 9.46 -4.37 -9.00
C ARG A 67 8.79 -3.34 -8.09
N THR A 68 9.11 -3.39 -6.81
CA THR A 68 8.58 -2.49 -5.78
C THR A 68 8.77 -1.02 -6.19
N PRO A 69 7.70 -0.20 -6.14
CA PRO A 69 7.80 1.23 -6.32
C PRO A 69 8.76 1.81 -5.30
N HIS A 70 9.53 2.82 -5.69
CA HIS A 70 10.41 3.55 -4.76
C HIS A 70 10.74 4.93 -5.33
N PHE A 71 11.29 5.81 -4.50
CA PHE A 71 11.99 7.00 -4.99
C PHE A 71 13.45 6.66 -5.29
N ARG A 72 14.06 7.42 -6.20
CA ARG A 72 15.48 7.31 -6.54
C ARG A 72 16.09 8.69 -6.75
N ASN A 73 17.40 8.77 -6.53
CA ASN A 73 18.18 9.95 -6.89
C ASN A 73 18.12 10.19 -8.40
N MET A 74 18.06 11.46 -8.77
CA MET A 74 18.46 11.94 -10.08
C MET A 74 19.97 12.19 -10.12
N PRO A 75 20.60 12.30 -11.30
CA PRO A 75 22.03 12.60 -11.39
C PRO A 75 22.45 13.89 -10.67
N SER A 76 21.54 14.87 -10.57
CA SER A 76 21.77 16.15 -9.89
C SER A 76 21.48 16.11 -8.38
N THR A 77 20.95 15.00 -7.84
CA THR A 77 20.60 14.92 -6.43
C THR A 77 21.86 14.88 -5.57
N ARG A 78 21.95 15.84 -4.66
CA ARG A 78 22.97 15.98 -3.63
C ARG A 78 22.37 15.67 -2.26
N HIS A 79 23.20 15.10 -1.40
CA HIS A 79 22.88 14.83 -0.01
C HIS A 79 24.03 15.34 0.85
N LEU A 80 23.74 15.72 2.09
CA LEU A 80 24.79 15.94 3.09
C LEU A 80 25.50 14.61 3.38
N ALA A 81 26.78 14.69 3.77
CA ALA A 81 27.61 13.50 3.99
C ALA A 81 27.08 12.58 5.11
N ASP A 82 26.39 13.15 6.09
CA ASP A 82 25.76 12.49 7.22
C ASP A 82 24.27 12.19 7.00
N CYS A 83 23.76 12.35 5.77
CA CYS A 83 22.36 12.10 5.48
C CYS A 83 22.01 10.62 5.80
N PRO A 84 21.01 10.35 6.66
CA PRO A 84 20.69 8.98 7.07
C PRO A 84 20.13 8.13 5.93
N TYR A 85 19.71 8.76 4.84
CA TYR A 85 19.27 8.08 3.64
C TYR A 85 20.38 7.81 2.63
N LEU A 86 21.60 8.33 2.87
CA LEU A 86 22.76 8.01 2.07
C LEU A 86 23.25 6.61 2.47
N SER A 87 23.03 5.59 1.64
CA SER A 87 23.68 4.30 1.86
C SER A 87 25.20 4.50 1.84
N PRO A 88 25.94 4.00 2.87
CA PRO A 88 27.41 4.04 2.91
C PRO A 88 28.07 3.46 1.65
N GLU A 89 27.39 2.53 0.98
CA GLU A 89 27.88 1.81 -0.21
C GLU A 89 27.80 2.63 -1.51
N THR A 90 27.20 3.82 -1.47
CA THR A 90 27.04 4.71 -2.64
C THR A 90 27.66 6.08 -2.44
N ALA A 91 28.52 6.23 -1.42
CA ALA A 91 29.38 7.39 -1.28
C ALA A 91 30.24 7.54 -2.55
N PRO A 92 30.44 8.77 -3.08
CA PRO A 92 31.26 8.97 -4.27
C PRO A 92 32.71 8.52 -3.98
N GLY A 93 33.14 7.42 -4.61
CA GLY A 93 34.51 6.90 -4.47
C GLY A 93 34.66 5.39 -4.29
N VAL A 94 33.57 4.62 -4.12
CA VAL A 94 33.62 3.15 -3.94
C VAL A 94 32.72 2.45 -4.97
N LEU A 95 33.06 2.58 -6.25
CA LEU A 95 32.47 1.74 -7.30
C LEU A 95 33.54 0.76 -7.78
N ASP A 96 33.54 -0.44 -7.20
CA ASP A 96 34.19 -1.60 -7.82
C ASP A 96 33.17 -2.27 -8.75
N PRO A 97 33.37 -2.26 -10.08
CA PRO A 97 32.39 -2.73 -11.06
C PRO A 97 32.15 -4.27 -11.07
N ASP A 98 32.92 -5.05 -10.31
CA ASP A 98 32.86 -6.53 -10.32
C ASP A 98 32.19 -7.18 -9.09
N HIS A 99 31.52 -6.40 -8.23
CA HIS A 99 30.70 -6.97 -7.15
C HIS A 99 29.20 -6.78 -7.43
N PRO A 100 28.43 -7.87 -7.68
CA PRO A 100 26.99 -7.79 -7.68
C PRO A 100 26.55 -7.26 -6.32
N GLN A 101 25.79 -6.16 -6.33
CA GLN A 101 25.13 -5.63 -5.15
C GLN A 101 24.32 -6.76 -4.52
N ASP A 102 24.74 -7.25 -3.36
CA ASP A 102 23.86 -8.00 -2.47
C ASP A 102 22.77 -7.01 -2.00
N GLU A 103 21.78 -6.76 -2.86
CA GLU A 103 20.55 -6.07 -2.50
C GLU A 103 19.95 -6.89 -1.35
N ILE A 104 19.80 -6.30 -0.15
CA ILE A 104 18.98 -6.92 0.90
C ILE A 104 17.62 -7.20 0.27
N GLU A 105 17.34 -8.48 0.03
CA GLU A 105 16.19 -8.90 -0.77
C GLU A 105 14.91 -8.69 0.05
N GLY A 106 14.01 -7.84 -0.44
CA GLY A 106 12.69 -7.58 0.17
C GLY A 106 12.47 -6.14 0.67
N GLU A 107 11.20 -5.78 0.92
CA GLU A 107 10.82 -4.48 1.49
C GLU A 107 11.23 -4.41 2.97
N GLN A 108 11.87 -3.31 3.37
CA GLN A 108 12.44 -3.15 4.72
C GLN A 108 11.62 -2.20 5.60
N ASN A 109 10.71 -1.42 5.02
CA ASN A 109 10.01 -0.35 5.72
C ASN A 109 8.65 -0.80 6.23
N PHE A 110 8.63 -1.81 7.09
CA PHE A 110 7.41 -2.36 7.68
C PHE A 110 6.60 -1.26 8.42
N PRO A 111 5.38 -0.93 8.00
CA PRO A 111 4.49 -0.13 8.83
C PRO A 111 4.05 -0.94 10.05
N VAL A 112 4.10 -0.32 11.22
CA VAL A 112 3.65 -0.96 12.47
C VAL A 112 2.14 -0.87 12.67
N GLU A 113 1.46 -0.06 11.88
CA GLU A 113 0.03 0.19 11.96
C GLU A 113 -0.57 0.50 10.59
N LEU A 114 -1.66 -0.19 10.25
CA LEU A 114 -2.54 0.13 9.15
C LEU A 114 -3.74 0.92 9.68
N LEU A 115 -3.81 2.19 9.32
CA LEU A 115 -4.93 3.08 9.62
C LEU A 115 -6.10 2.75 8.70
N LEU A 116 -7.24 2.39 9.28
CA LEU A 116 -8.46 2.05 8.53
C LEU A 116 -9.15 3.29 7.95
N THR A 117 -8.81 4.46 8.46
CA THR A 117 -9.21 5.75 7.89
C THR A 117 -8.11 6.23 6.98
N ARG A 118 -8.48 6.53 5.74
CA ARG A 118 -7.62 7.18 4.76
C ARG A 118 -7.03 8.48 5.32
N ARG A 119 -5.73 8.70 5.07
CA ARG A 119 -5.09 10.00 5.30
C ARG A 119 -5.54 11.03 4.26
N VAL A 120 -5.93 12.21 4.74
CA VAL A 120 -6.25 13.37 3.88
C VAL A 120 -5.04 14.28 3.84
N TYR A 121 -4.66 14.69 2.64
CA TYR A 121 -3.54 15.60 2.42
C TYR A 121 -4.06 16.97 1.99
N THR A 122 -3.51 18.03 2.59
CA THR A 122 -3.87 19.41 2.25
C THR A 122 -2.73 20.00 1.43
N ARG A 123 -3.05 20.53 0.23
CA ARG A 123 -2.06 21.25 -0.57
C ARG A 123 -1.62 22.51 0.16
N LYS A 124 -0.32 22.76 0.17
CA LYS A 124 0.25 24.02 0.61
C LYS A 124 -0.28 25.14 -0.28
N ALA A 125 -0.85 26.17 0.32
CA ALA A 125 -1.22 27.37 -0.42
C ALA A 125 0.05 27.97 -1.06
N PRO A 126 0.02 28.39 -2.32
CA PRO A 126 1.14 29.14 -2.88
C PRO A 126 1.36 30.36 -1.98
N ALA A 127 2.59 30.56 -1.53
CA ALA A 127 2.95 31.76 -0.78
C ALA A 127 2.60 32.97 -1.67
N GLY A 128 1.52 33.66 -1.33
CA GLY A 128 1.14 34.89 -2.00
C GLY A 128 2.30 35.87 -1.85
N ASN A 129 2.60 36.62 -2.92
CA ASN A 129 3.54 37.72 -2.85
C ASN A 129 3.07 38.69 -1.75
N ASP A 130 3.78 38.68 -0.62
CA ASP A 130 3.53 39.49 0.56
C ASP A 130 3.73 40.98 0.20
N THR A 131 2.67 41.61 -0.32
CA THR A 131 2.56 43.06 -0.23
C THR A 131 1.99 43.37 1.14
N ARG A 132 2.90 43.49 2.10
CA ARG A 132 2.63 43.89 3.48
C ARG A 132 1.82 45.20 3.52
N LEU A 133 0.60 45.14 4.02
CA LEU A 133 -0.07 46.28 4.66
C LEU A 133 -0.44 45.87 6.10
N PRO A 134 -0.12 46.70 7.11
CA PRO A 134 -0.40 46.35 8.50
C PRO A 134 -1.88 46.59 8.77
N ALA A 135 -2.61 45.53 9.13
CA ALA A 135 -3.96 45.65 9.68
C ALA A 135 -4.02 44.92 11.02
N THR A 136 -4.49 45.67 12.00
CA THR A 136 -4.59 45.40 13.43
C THR A 136 -5.49 44.18 13.73
N ALA A 137 -5.05 43.34 14.66
CA ALA A 137 -5.76 42.14 15.12
C ALA A 137 -7.02 42.45 15.93
N PRO A 138 -7.98 41.50 15.98
CA PRO A 138 -8.63 41.16 17.24
C PRO A 138 -8.43 39.67 17.59
N ASP A 139 -8.25 39.44 18.89
CA ASP A 139 -8.10 38.14 19.54
C ASP A 139 -9.23 37.17 19.15
N VAL A 140 -8.85 36.03 18.57
CA VAL A 140 -9.66 34.81 18.59
C VAL A 140 -8.78 33.73 19.19
N VAL A 141 -9.15 33.29 20.38
CA VAL A 141 -8.52 32.18 21.10
C VAL A 141 -8.70 30.90 20.28
N LEU A 142 -7.61 30.43 19.67
CA LEU A 142 -7.50 29.10 19.09
C LEU A 142 -7.09 28.09 20.19
N PRO A 143 -7.59 26.84 20.14
CA PRO A 143 -7.13 25.78 21.05
C PRO A 143 -5.65 25.46 20.78
N PRO A 144 -4.91 24.91 21.76
CA PRO A 144 -3.46 24.90 21.71
C PRO A 144 -2.96 24.05 20.54
N ALA A 145 -2.27 24.70 19.61
CA ALA A 145 -1.36 24.02 18.71
C ALA A 145 -0.28 23.39 19.57
N GLU A 146 -0.13 22.06 19.48
CA GLU A 146 1.01 21.36 20.06
C GLU A 146 2.28 21.92 19.42
N SER A 147 2.94 22.82 20.16
CA SER A 147 4.25 23.36 19.85
C SER A 147 5.25 22.21 19.81
N SER A 148 5.71 21.86 18.62
CA SER A 148 6.82 20.94 18.41
C SER A 148 8.13 21.64 18.77
N ALA A 149 8.47 21.56 20.05
CA ALA A 149 9.82 21.72 20.56
C ALA A 149 10.11 20.56 21.51
N ASP A 150 10.87 19.56 21.07
CA ASP A 150 12.19 19.29 21.66
C ASP A 150 12.93 18.12 21.00
N ASN A 151 14.25 18.18 21.17
CA ASN A 151 15.30 17.40 20.52
C ASN A 151 15.40 15.93 20.97
N ALA A 152 15.22 15.00 20.02
CA ALA A 152 15.85 13.67 19.86
C ALA A 152 14.96 12.82 18.95
N PRO A 153 15.50 11.96 18.04
CA PRO A 153 14.69 11.20 17.12
C PRO A 153 14.02 10.03 17.85
N ARG A 154 12.93 10.31 18.58
CA ARG A 154 11.89 9.31 18.77
C ARG A 154 11.28 9.10 17.39
N THR A 155 11.75 8.07 16.68
CA THR A 155 11.18 7.62 15.41
C THR A 155 9.69 7.43 15.65
N VAL A 156 8.88 8.36 15.14
CA VAL A 156 7.42 8.21 15.12
C VAL A 156 7.12 6.85 14.49
N PRO A 157 6.27 6.01 15.10
CA PRO A 157 6.00 4.69 14.55
C PRO A 157 5.58 4.81 13.08
N ASN A 158 6.16 3.99 12.20
CA ASN A 158 5.87 4.03 10.77
C ASN A 158 4.42 3.58 10.55
N ARG A 159 3.49 4.50 10.31
CA ARG A 159 2.07 4.20 10.06
C ARG A 159 1.74 4.38 8.59
N THR A 160 0.73 3.68 8.10
CA THR A 160 0.21 3.85 6.74
C THR A 160 -1.30 3.71 6.71
N SER A 161 -1.98 4.42 5.81
CA SER A 161 -3.38 4.12 5.47
C SER A 161 -3.52 3.36 4.15
N VAL A 162 -2.40 3.01 3.49
CA VAL A 162 -2.40 2.38 2.17
C VAL A 162 -2.19 0.88 2.33
N PHE A 163 -3.24 0.10 2.09
CA PHE A 163 -3.25 -1.36 2.30
C PHE A 163 -2.16 -2.11 1.50
N ALA A 164 -1.79 -1.61 0.32
CA ALA A 164 -0.73 -2.19 -0.48
C ALA A 164 0.63 -2.23 0.25
N HIS A 165 0.90 -1.29 1.16
CA HIS A 165 2.18 -1.20 1.85
C HIS A 165 2.45 -2.42 2.75
N PRO A 166 1.59 -2.79 3.73
CA PRO A 166 1.81 -4.02 4.50
C PRO A 166 1.73 -5.28 3.63
N VAL A 167 0.92 -5.30 2.56
CA VAL A 167 0.88 -6.46 1.65
C VAL A 167 2.22 -6.65 0.94
N GLU A 168 2.83 -5.60 0.40
CA GLU A 168 4.14 -5.71 -0.25
C GLU A 168 5.25 -6.08 0.74
N CYS A 169 5.20 -5.60 1.99
CA CYS A 169 6.10 -6.06 3.05
C CYS A 169 5.98 -7.56 3.31
N PHE A 170 4.75 -8.09 3.35
CA PHE A 170 4.49 -9.52 3.51
C PHE A 170 4.97 -10.33 2.29
N VAL A 171 4.60 -9.92 1.09
CA VAL A 171 4.90 -10.66 -0.15
C VAL A 171 6.40 -10.71 -0.43
N SER A 172 7.08 -9.56 -0.35
CA SER A 172 8.51 -9.47 -0.66
C SER A 172 9.40 -10.19 0.36
N ASN A 173 8.90 -10.42 1.57
CA ASN A 173 9.61 -11.12 2.64
C ASN A 173 9.00 -12.49 2.98
N PHE A 174 8.14 -13.05 2.13
CA PHE A 174 7.40 -14.28 2.43
C PHE A 174 8.31 -15.46 2.78
N ALA A 175 9.46 -15.58 2.09
CA ALA A 175 10.47 -16.59 2.37
C ALA A 175 11.16 -16.40 3.74
N ASN A 176 11.28 -15.15 4.22
CA ASN A 176 11.89 -14.82 5.50
C ASN A 176 10.84 -14.83 6.63
N ARG A 177 10.37 -16.04 6.97
CA ARG A 177 9.34 -16.24 8.00
C ARG A 177 9.72 -15.71 9.37
N GLU A 178 11.01 -15.66 9.70
CA GLU A 178 11.47 -15.17 11.01
C GLU A 178 11.37 -13.65 11.10
N LEU A 179 11.71 -12.93 10.03
CA LEU A 179 11.47 -11.49 9.95
C LEU A 179 9.97 -11.17 10.13
N LEU A 180 9.09 -11.87 9.41
CA LEU A 180 7.64 -11.67 9.51
C LEU A 180 7.06 -11.98 10.90
N LYS A 181 7.70 -12.83 11.72
CA LYS A 181 7.31 -13.07 13.12
C LYS A 181 7.74 -11.95 14.06
N ARG A 182 8.87 -11.30 13.76
CA ARG A 182 9.45 -10.23 14.57
C ARG A 182 8.80 -8.87 14.30
N MET A 183 8.26 -8.67 13.09
CA MET A 183 7.65 -7.40 12.70
C MET A 183 6.21 -7.28 13.23
N PRO A 184 5.92 -6.27 14.08
CA PRO A 184 4.56 -6.03 14.56
C PRO A 184 3.73 -5.32 13.50
N LEU A 185 2.43 -5.57 13.53
CA LEU A 185 1.41 -4.85 12.78
C LEU A 185 0.20 -4.65 13.68
N THR A 186 -0.41 -3.49 13.61
CA THR A 186 -1.67 -3.17 14.29
C THR A 186 -2.71 -2.75 13.26
N ILE A 187 -3.93 -3.26 13.39
CA ILE A 187 -5.06 -2.91 12.54
C ILE A 187 -6.30 -2.79 13.44
N GLY A 188 -6.85 -1.58 13.56
CA GLY A 188 -7.91 -1.30 14.54
C GLY A 188 -7.45 -1.63 15.96
N GLU A 189 -8.21 -2.45 16.68
CA GLU A 189 -7.91 -2.85 18.07
C GLU A 189 -6.97 -4.07 18.17
N GLN A 190 -6.60 -4.67 17.03
CA GLN A 190 -5.83 -5.91 17.01
C GLN A 190 -4.36 -5.65 16.69
N SER A 191 -3.46 -6.18 17.52
CA SER A 191 -2.01 -6.18 17.29
C SER A 191 -1.48 -7.61 17.24
N LEU A 192 -0.78 -7.97 16.17
CA LEU A 192 -0.10 -9.25 15.97
C LEU A 192 1.22 -8.98 15.21
N ASN A 193 1.97 -10.03 14.88
CA ASN A 193 3.03 -9.92 13.88
C ASN A 193 2.48 -10.12 12.45
N TYR A 194 3.27 -9.72 11.45
CA TYR A 194 2.92 -9.87 10.04
C TYR A 194 2.55 -11.31 9.68
N GLN A 195 3.33 -12.30 10.12
CA GLN A 195 3.02 -13.71 9.82
C GLN A 195 1.64 -14.14 10.33
N ALA A 196 1.24 -13.69 11.52
CA ALA A 196 -0.03 -14.05 12.12
C ALA A 196 -1.21 -13.26 11.56
N PHE A 197 -0.98 -12.04 11.08
CA PHE A 197 -2.02 -11.20 10.47
C PHE A 197 -2.43 -11.66 9.07
N PHE A 198 -1.50 -12.24 8.30
CA PHE A 198 -1.74 -12.70 6.94
C PHE A 198 -2.11 -14.18 6.92
N LYS A 199 -3.37 -14.49 6.64
CA LYS A 199 -3.90 -15.86 6.68
C LYS A 199 -4.34 -16.32 5.29
N LYS A 200 -3.93 -17.54 4.89
CA LYS A 200 -4.46 -18.14 3.67
C LYS A 200 -5.98 -18.33 3.77
N VAL A 201 -6.71 -18.03 2.70
CA VAL A 201 -8.17 -17.97 2.69
C VAL A 201 -8.81 -19.34 2.91
N GLU A 202 -8.12 -20.44 2.57
CA GLU A 202 -8.58 -21.81 2.88
C GLU A 202 -8.68 -22.11 4.38
N TYR A 203 -8.14 -21.21 5.22
CA TYR A 203 -8.20 -21.27 6.68
C TYR A 203 -9.02 -20.11 7.27
N CYS A 204 -9.99 -19.57 6.53
CA CYS A 204 -10.80 -18.44 6.97
C CYS A 204 -11.61 -18.70 8.25
N GLN A 205 -11.82 -19.97 8.61
CA GLN A 205 -12.53 -20.38 9.81
C GLN A 205 -11.69 -20.26 11.10
N ASP A 206 -10.37 -20.15 11.00
CA ASP A 206 -9.47 -20.18 12.16
C ASP A 206 -9.62 -18.96 13.06
N ARG A 207 -9.74 -17.77 12.46
CA ARG A 207 -9.79 -16.49 13.17
C ARG A 207 -10.32 -15.39 12.25
N LYS A 208 -11.30 -14.62 12.72
CA LYS A 208 -11.83 -13.40 12.06
C LYS A 208 -10.89 -12.21 12.26
N GLY A 209 -11.04 -11.16 11.43
CA GLY A 209 -10.30 -9.91 11.58
C GLY A 209 -8.83 -9.98 11.14
N LEU A 210 -8.51 -10.87 10.21
CA LEU A 210 -7.18 -11.02 9.62
C LEU A 210 -7.16 -10.48 8.19
N ILE A 211 -5.96 -10.30 7.64
CA ILE A 211 -5.77 -10.10 6.21
C ILE A 211 -5.82 -11.47 5.56
N TYR A 212 -6.89 -11.76 4.82
CA TYR A 212 -6.99 -13.01 4.08
C TYR A 212 -6.36 -12.88 2.71
N TRP A 213 -5.72 -13.96 2.27
CA TRP A 213 -5.11 -14.00 0.95
C TRP A 213 -5.18 -15.38 0.31
N GLY A 214 -5.12 -15.45 -1.01
CA GLY A 214 -5.09 -16.72 -1.70
C GLY A 214 -4.88 -16.57 -3.20
N ARG A 215 -4.42 -17.66 -3.83
CA ARG A 215 -4.26 -17.72 -5.28
C ARG A 215 -5.62 -17.63 -5.97
N ILE A 216 -5.70 -16.78 -6.97
CA ILE A 216 -6.90 -16.60 -7.79
C ILE A 216 -6.95 -17.74 -8.80
N LYS A 217 -8.08 -18.45 -8.83
CA LYS A 217 -8.39 -19.46 -9.85
C LYS A 217 -9.02 -18.85 -11.08
N GLU A 218 -10.00 -17.98 -10.86
CA GLU A 218 -10.74 -17.29 -11.92
C GLU A 218 -11.30 -15.98 -11.37
N ILE A 219 -11.37 -14.98 -12.25
CA ILE A 219 -12.12 -13.74 -12.01
C ILE A 219 -13.35 -13.77 -12.90
N LYS A 220 -14.52 -13.84 -12.29
CA LYS A 220 -15.80 -13.77 -13.01
C LYS A 220 -16.17 -12.32 -13.23
N ASP A 221 -16.21 -11.91 -14.48
CA ASP A 221 -16.72 -10.60 -14.90
C ASP A 221 -18.23 -10.69 -15.20
N TYR A 222 -19.02 -9.88 -14.48
CA TYR A 222 -20.46 -9.73 -14.69
C TYR A 222 -20.80 -8.37 -15.35
N GLY A 223 -19.84 -7.75 -16.02
CA GLY A 223 -19.90 -6.45 -16.69
C GLY A 223 -19.74 -5.25 -15.74
N SER A 224 -20.45 -5.28 -14.62
CA SER A 224 -20.45 -4.19 -13.61
C SER A 224 -20.10 -4.64 -12.19
N SER A 225 -19.86 -5.93 -12.00
CA SER A 225 -19.42 -6.52 -10.73
C SER A 225 -18.48 -7.68 -11.03
N PHE A 226 -17.68 -8.07 -10.02
CA PHE A 226 -16.72 -9.16 -10.17
C PHE A 226 -16.87 -10.18 -9.03
N SER A 227 -16.54 -11.43 -9.31
CA SER A 227 -16.27 -12.41 -8.26
C SER A 227 -14.88 -13.01 -8.44
N ILE A 228 -14.07 -12.92 -7.40
CA ILE A 228 -12.76 -13.58 -7.36
C ILE A 228 -12.96 -14.94 -6.74
N VAL A 229 -12.67 -16.01 -7.48
CA VAL A 229 -12.76 -17.39 -7.00
C VAL A 229 -11.36 -17.87 -6.70
N PHE A 230 -11.17 -18.44 -5.52
CA PHE A 230 -9.87 -18.94 -5.08
C PHE A 230 -9.64 -20.38 -5.51
N ASP A 231 -8.37 -20.74 -5.71
CA ASP A 231 -7.99 -22.09 -6.15
C ASP A 231 -8.21 -23.15 -5.07
N LYS A 232 -7.76 -22.87 -3.85
CA LYS A 232 -7.88 -23.81 -2.74
C LYS A 232 -9.27 -23.74 -2.09
N PRO A 233 -9.94 -24.88 -1.91
CA PRO A 233 -11.22 -24.94 -1.21
C PRO A 233 -11.03 -24.93 0.32
N VAL A 234 -12.08 -24.55 1.03
CA VAL A 234 -12.22 -24.73 2.49
C VAL A 234 -12.88 -26.07 2.75
N TRP A 235 -12.45 -26.76 3.81
CA TRP A 235 -13.10 -27.98 4.28
C TRP A 235 -14.11 -27.67 5.38
N ALA A 236 -15.39 -27.91 5.10
CA ALA A 236 -16.47 -27.79 6.09
C ALA A 236 -17.33 -29.06 6.05
N ASP A 237 -17.60 -29.65 7.22
CA ASP A 237 -18.43 -30.86 7.35
C ASP A 237 -18.05 -32.01 6.38
N LYS A 238 -16.74 -32.27 6.25
CA LYS A 238 -16.15 -33.27 5.34
C LYS A 238 -16.42 -33.02 3.85
N LYS A 239 -16.90 -31.83 3.48
CA LYS A 239 -17.10 -31.40 2.09
C LYS A 239 -16.12 -30.29 1.74
N ARG A 240 -15.68 -30.28 0.48
CA ARG A 240 -14.89 -29.19 -0.10
C ARG A 240 -15.83 -28.11 -0.60
N CYS A 241 -15.73 -26.93 -0.01
CA CYS A 241 -16.48 -25.75 -0.40
C CYS A 241 -15.54 -24.78 -1.13
N SER A 242 -15.95 -24.27 -2.28
CA SER A 242 -15.21 -23.20 -2.94
C SER A 242 -15.24 -21.94 -2.07
N VAL A 243 -14.23 -21.08 -2.24
CA VAL A 243 -14.21 -19.75 -1.63
C VAL A 243 -14.28 -18.70 -2.72
N ASN A 244 -15.08 -17.66 -2.51
CA ASN A 244 -15.09 -16.48 -3.36
C ASN A 244 -15.20 -15.19 -2.55
N VAL A 245 -14.73 -14.10 -3.15
CA VAL A 245 -15.11 -12.74 -2.73
C VAL A 245 -15.91 -12.10 -3.85
N TYR A 246 -16.90 -11.28 -3.47
CA TYR A 246 -17.74 -10.53 -4.40
C TYR A 246 -17.46 -9.04 -4.31
N LEU A 247 -17.34 -8.39 -5.46
CA LEU A 247 -17.15 -6.95 -5.62
C LEU A 247 -18.41 -6.39 -6.31
N SER A 248 -19.26 -5.70 -5.56
CA SER A 248 -20.54 -5.22 -6.07
C SER A 248 -20.38 -4.01 -6.99
N LYS A 249 -21.39 -3.77 -7.83
CA LYS A 249 -21.44 -2.60 -8.72
C LYS A 249 -21.32 -1.28 -7.96
N GLY A 250 -22.09 -1.14 -6.88
CA GLY A 250 -22.08 0.08 -6.06
C GLY A 250 -20.71 0.34 -5.42
N LEU A 251 -20.03 -0.72 -4.97
CA LEU A 251 -18.67 -0.60 -4.42
C LEU A 251 -17.69 -0.05 -5.47
N ILE A 252 -17.72 -0.59 -6.69
CA ILE A 252 -16.79 -0.22 -7.77
C ILE A 252 -17.10 1.17 -8.32
N GLU A 253 -18.38 1.50 -8.50
CA GLU A 253 -18.80 2.81 -9.03
C GLU A 253 -18.43 3.97 -8.12
N ASN A 254 -18.43 3.75 -6.80
CA ASN A 254 -18.07 4.76 -5.81
C ASN A 254 -16.59 4.72 -5.41
N TYR A 255 -15.78 3.86 -6.04
CA TYR A 255 -14.37 3.76 -5.71
C TYR A 255 -13.58 4.93 -6.28
N ARG A 256 -12.82 5.63 -5.43
CA ARG A 256 -12.02 6.80 -5.83
C ARG A 256 -10.91 6.49 -6.84
N GLN A 257 -10.46 5.23 -6.95
CA GLN A 257 -9.47 4.80 -7.96
C GLN A 257 -10.11 3.89 -9.01
N ARG A 258 -11.41 4.08 -9.31
CA ARG A 258 -12.22 3.21 -10.16
C ARG A 258 -11.57 2.90 -11.50
N THR A 259 -11.02 3.89 -12.19
CA THR A 259 -10.41 3.73 -13.51
C THR A 259 -9.17 2.86 -13.45
N ALA A 260 -8.27 3.14 -12.49
CA ALA A 260 -7.07 2.34 -12.28
C ALA A 260 -7.40 0.90 -11.88
N PHE A 261 -8.35 0.73 -10.96
CA PHE A 261 -8.85 -0.57 -10.52
C PHE A 261 -9.49 -1.38 -11.67
N LEU A 262 -10.37 -0.76 -12.45
CA LEU A 262 -11.01 -1.42 -13.59
C LEU A 262 -9.99 -1.81 -14.66
N ALA A 263 -8.99 -0.95 -14.92
CA ALA A 263 -7.90 -1.26 -15.82
C ALA A 263 -7.07 -2.45 -15.29
N GLU A 264 -6.76 -2.47 -13.99
CA GLU A 264 -6.04 -3.57 -13.35
C GLU A 264 -6.79 -4.88 -13.47
N ILE A 265 -8.00 -4.96 -12.89
CA ILE A 265 -8.76 -6.20 -12.79
C ILE A 265 -9.09 -6.76 -14.17
N LYS A 266 -9.44 -5.91 -15.15
CA LYS A 266 -9.72 -6.37 -16.51
C LYS A 266 -8.47 -6.85 -17.24
N SER A 267 -7.30 -6.27 -16.95
CA SER A 267 -6.05 -6.71 -17.56
C SER A 267 -5.69 -8.15 -17.16
N VAL A 268 -6.15 -8.64 -16.00
CA VAL A 268 -5.76 -9.93 -15.43
C VAL A 268 -6.76 -11.07 -15.63
N ILE A 269 -7.99 -10.81 -16.09
CA ILE A 269 -9.06 -11.83 -16.18
C ILE A 269 -8.61 -13.05 -16.98
N ASP A 270 -7.96 -12.83 -18.13
CA ASP A 270 -7.54 -13.89 -19.05
C ASP A 270 -6.06 -14.29 -18.88
N GLN A 271 -5.40 -13.82 -17.81
CA GLN A 271 -3.98 -14.09 -17.58
C GLN A 271 -3.79 -15.36 -16.76
N ALA A 272 -2.88 -16.22 -17.21
CA ALA A 272 -2.45 -17.42 -16.48
C ALA A 272 -1.36 -17.14 -15.44
N ASP A 273 -1.24 -15.89 -14.98
CA ASP A 273 -0.20 -15.47 -14.04
C ASP A 273 -0.48 -15.99 -12.62
N ASP A 274 0.57 -16.09 -11.81
CA ASP A 274 0.50 -16.36 -10.37
C ASP A 274 -0.08 -15.16 -9.62
N LEU A 275 -1.39 -14.97 -9.80
CA LEU A 275 -2.17 -13.88 -9.23
C LEU A 275 -2.76 -14.28 -7.88
N TYR A 276 -2.63 -13.39 -6.93
CA TYR A 276 -3.16 -13.53 -5.59
C TYR A 276 -4.05 -12.34 -5.26
N CYS A 277 -5.09 -12.61 -4.49
CA CYS A 277 -5.96 -11.59 -3.94
C CYS A 277 -5.68 -11.49 -2.43
N PHE A 278 -5.60 -10.26 -1.93
CA PHE A 278 -5.46 -9.92 -0.51
C PHE A 278 -6.62 -9.01 -0.12
N PHE A 279 -7.23 -9.25 1.03
CA PHE A 279 -8.33 -8.41 1.50
C PHE A 279 -8.44 -8.39 3.03
N TYR A 280 -9.00 -7.29 3.55
CA TYR A 280 -9.25 -7.09 4.99
C TYR A 280 -10.65 -6.50 5.22
N GLY A 281 -11.17 -6.66 6.44
CA GLY A 281 -12.43 -6.07 6.91
C GLY A 281 -13.63 -7.01 6.86
N VAL A 282 -13.55 -8.07 6.07
CA VAL A 282 -14.60 -9.10 5.97
C VAL A 282 -14.02 -10.50 6.08
N THR A 283 -14.82 -11.45 6.57
CA THR A 283 -14.45 -12.87 6.68
C THR A 283 -15.36 -13.70 5.79
N PRO A 284 -14.84 -14.61 4.95
CA PRO A 284 -15.69 -15.53 4.20
C PRO A 284 -16.58 -16.38 5.12
N GLU A 285 -17.88 -16.41 4.84
CA GLU A 285 -18.85 -17.19 5.61
C GLU A 285 -19.53 -18.24 4.73
N LEU A 286 -19.94 -19.36 5.33
CA LEU A 286 -20.61 -20.45 4.62
C LEU A 286 -22.02 -20.00 4.19
N LYS A 287 -22.27 -20.01 2.87
CA LYS A 287 -23.55 -19.72 2.24
C LYS A 287 -24.03 -20.91 1.44
N GLN A 288 -25.34 -21.08 1.37
CA GLN A 288 -25.98 -21.99 0.42
C GLN A 288 -26.36 -21.20 -0.83
N VAL A 289 -25.92 -21.67 -1.99
CA VAL A 289 -26.24 -21.05 -3.28
C VAL A 289 -26.90 -22.07 -4.21
N PRO A 290 -27.92 -21.69 -4.99
CA PRO A 290 -28.57 -22.59 -5.93
C PRO A 290 -27.62 -22.97 -7.07
N SER A 291 -27.72 -24.23 -7.51
CA SER A 291 -26.96 -24.74 -8.65
C SER A 291 -27.49 -24.12 -9.94
N LYS A 292 -26.58 -23.62 -10.79
CA LYS A 292 -26.93 -23.15 -12.14
C LYS A 292 -27.56 -24.25 -13.01
N LYS A 293 -27.23 -25.53 -12.77
CA LYS A 293 -27.73 -26.66 -13.57
C LYS A 293 -29.08 -27.18 -13.06
N ASN A 294 -29.33 -27.10 -11.75
CA ASN A 294 -30.57 -27.53 -11.14
C ASN A 294 -30.93 -26.58 -9.98
N PRO A 295 -31.79 -25.56 -10.20
CA PRO A 295 -32.10 -24.54 -9.20
C PRO A 295 -32.69 -25.07 -7.88
N GLU A 296 -33.28 -26.27 -7.88
CA GLU A 296 -33.79 -26.93 -6.67
C GLU A 296 -32.67 -27.52 -5.79
N GLN A 297 -31.45 -27.67 -6.33
CA GLN A 297 -30.29 -28.13 -5.59
C GLN A 297 -29.42 -26.94 -5.15
N THR A 298 -29.04 -26.92 -3.88
CA THR A 298 -28.07 -25.95 -3.37
C THR A 298 -26.71 -26.59 -3.15
N PHE A 299 -25.64 -25.81 -3.30
CA PHE A 299 -24.30 -26.19 -2.89
C PHE A 299 -23.73 -25.15 -1.93
N SER A 300 -22.81 -25.60 -1.07
CA SER A 300 -22.24 -24.77 -0.02
C SER A 300 -20.95 -24.12 -0.48
N VAL A 301 -20.84 -22.81 -0.30
CA VAL A 301 -19.70 -21.98 -0.72
C VAL A 301 -19.32 -21.06 0.43
N PHE A 302 -18.03 -20.81 0.64
CA PHE A 302 -17.58 -19.71 1.49
C PHE A 302 -17.55 -18.43 0.67
N SER A 303 -18.25 -17.40 1.12
CA SER A 303 -18.39 -16.16 0.37
C SER A 303 -18.45 -14.96 1.31
N CYS A 304 -17.79 -13.88 0.93
CA CYS A 304 -17.96 -12.55 1.51
C CYS A 304 -18.10 -11.49 0.43
N GLU A 305 -18.74 -10.37 0.79
CA GLU A 305 -18.83 -9.18 -0.04
C GLU A 305 -17.81 -8.17 0.49
N ILE A 306 -16.98 -7.60 -0.39
CA ILE A 306 -16.02 -6.58 0.01
C ILE A 306 -16.79 -5.28 0.27
N GLU A 307 -16.54 -4.65 1.43
CA GLU A 307 -17.20 -3.42 1.82
C GLU A 307 -16.33 -2.17 1.56
N ASN A 308 -15.02 -2.36 1.43
CA ASN A 308 -14.07 -1.27 1.16
C ASN A 308 -12.95 -1.73 0.22
N LEU A 309 -12.87 -1.14 -0.98
CA LEU A 309 -11.83 -1.44 -1.97
C LEU A 309 -10.45 -0.89 -1.60
N ASP A 310 -10.35 0.07 -0.67
CA ASP A 310 -9.05 0.52 -0.14
C ASP A 310 -8.32 -0.62 0.62
N HIS A 311 -9.05 -1.66 1.05
CA HIS A 311 -8.55 -2.83 1.76
C HIS A 311 -8.56 -4.10 0.90
N PHE A 312 -8.47 -3.94 -0.42
CA PHE A 312 -8.46 -5.02 -1.41
C PHE A 312 -7.30 -4.82 -2.39
N LEU A 313 -6.58 -5.91 -2.72
CA LEU A 313 -5.48 -5.86 -3.68
C LEU A 313 -5.41 -7.16 -4.49
N ILE A 314 -5.21 -7.03 -5.80
CA ILE A 314 -4.80 -8.14 -6.67
C ILE A 314 -3.34 -7.92 -7.04
N ARG A 315 -2.50 -8.95 -6.89
CA ARG A 315 -1.06 -8.82 -7.11
C ARG A 315 -0.48 -10.12 -7.66
N GLN A 316 0.40 -9.99 -8.65
CA GLN A 316 1.29 -11.09 -9.02
C GLN A 316 2.29 -11.33 -7.89
N ALA A 317 2.37 -12.54 -7.36
CA ALA A 317 3.29 -12.85 -6.27
C ALA A 317 3.86 -14.27 -6.46
N PRO A 318 4.76 -14.44 -7.45
CA PRO A 318 5.39 -15.74 -7.68
C PRO A 318 6.16 -16.17 -6.41
N GLY A 319 5.95 -17.41 -5.97
CA GLY A 319 6.61 -17.97 -4.79
C GLY A 319 5.77 -18.08 -3.52
N LEU A 320 4.57 -17.50 -3.46
CA LEU A 320 3.68 -17.67 -2.28
C LEU A 320 3.12 -19.10 -2.11
N ASP A 321 3.12 -19.90 -3.18
CA ASP A 321 2.68 -21.29 -3.16
C ASP A 321 3.73 -22.26 -2.60
N ALA A 322 5.00 -21.85 -2.46
CA ALA A 322 6.11 -22.71 -2.05
C ALA A 322 6.22 -22.93 -0.53
N GLY A 323 5.26 -22.46 0.27
CA GLY A 323 5.34 -22.41 1.75
C GLY A 323 4.15 -22.96 2.51
#